data_AF-A0A927T1T8-F1
#
_entry.id   AF-A0A927T1T8-F1
#
_cell.length_a   1.000
_cell.length_b   1.000
_cell.length_c   1.000
_cell.angle_alpha   90.00
_cell.angle_beta   90.00
_cell.angle_gamma   90.00
#
_symmetry.space_group_name_H-M   'P 1'
#
loop_
_entity.id
_entity.type
_entity.pdbx_description
1 polymer ?
#
loop_
_entity_poly.entity_id
_entity_poly.type
_entity_poly.pdbx_seq_one_letter_code
_entity_poly.pdbx_strand_id
1 'polypeptide(L)'
;MLGKLLKYDLKWIYKVIVIFYILSFVFSIVGRCLNTIENSVIFSVVTKISYGIAISMMINSLVNCLMRLWARFIKNLYKDESYLTHTLPVEKKTIYLSKVLTAIITIFTTIIVILACLFICYYSRK
;
A
#
# COMPACT_ATOMS: atom_id res chain seq x y z
N MET A 1 23.29 11.39 -1.87
CA MET A 1 22.08 12.07 -2.37
C MET A 1 20.88 11.15 -2.59
N LEU A 2 21.10 9.88 -3.01
CA LEU A 2 20.05 8.87 -3.22
C LEU A 2 19.01 8.79 -2.09
N GLY A 3 19.45 8.71 -0.83
CA GLY A 3 18.52 8.60 0.31
C GLY A 3 17.56 9.77 0.46
N LYS A 4 17.96 11.00 0.04
CA LYS A 4 17.06 12.16 0.05
C LYS A 4 15.99 12.01 -1.02
N LEU A 5 16.36 11.65 -2.25
CA LEU A 5 15.43 11.40 -3.36
C LEU A 5 14.38 10.35 -2.96
N LEU A 6 14.85 9.22 -2.44
CA LEU A 6 14.01 8.12 -2.00
C LEU A 6 13.07 8.52 -0.85
N LYS A 7 13.56 9.26 0.16
CA LYS A 7 12.74 9.75 1.27
C LYS A 7 11.56 10.60 0.79
N TYR A 8 11.78 11.52 -0.15
CA TYR A 8 10.72 12.40 -0.65
C TYR A 8 9.70 11.67 -1.52
N ASP A 9 10.16 10.72 -2.36
CA ASP A 9 9.26 9.90 -3.16
C ASP A 9 8.40 8.98 -2.29
N LEU A 10 9.01 8.26 -1.35
CA LEU A 10 8.27 7.40 -0.41
C LEU A 10 7.30 8.21 0.44
N LYS A 11 7.70 9.38 0.96
CA LYS A 11 6.80 10.25 1.73
C LYS A 11 5.57 10.66 0.92
N TRP A 12 5.74 10.96 -0.37
CA TRP A 12 4.64 11.34 -1.24
C TRP A 12 3.69 10.16 -1.52
N ILE A 13 4.25 8.97 -1.76
CA ILE A 13 3.47 7.77 -2.07
C ILE A 13 2.71 7.27 -0.84
N TYR A 14 3.38 7.10 0.30
CA TYR A 14 2.77 6.57 1.53
C TYR A 14 1.75 7.51 2.17
N LYS A 15 1.81 8.82 1.88
CA LYS A 15 0.82 9.78 2.39
C LYS A 15 -0.62 9.34 2.15
N VAL A 16 -0.87 8.60 1.06
CA VAL A 16 -2.21 8.09 0.76
C VAL A 16 -2.33 6.58 0.90
N ILE A 17 -1.31 5.80 0.50
CA ILE A 17 -1.40 4.33 0.56
C ILE A 17 -1.65 3.84 2.00
N VAL A 18 -1.05 4.49 3.00
CA VAL A 18 -1.22 4.15 4.42
C VAL A 18 -2.69 4.15 4.86
N ILE A 19 -3.53 5.01 4.28
CA ILE A 19 -4.95 5.09 4.62
C ILE A 19 -5.65 3.76 4.28
N PHE A 20 -5.33 3.18 3.13
CA PHE A 20 -5.88 1.89 2.71
C PHE A 20 -5.33 0.73 3.54
N TYR A 21 -4.06 0.80 3.96
CA TYR A 21 -3.49 -0.20 4.87
C TYR A 21 -4.20 -0.22 6.22
N ILE A 22 -4.48 0.95 6.78
CA ILE A 22 -5.18 1.07 8.07
C ILE A 22 -6.60 0.51 7.91
N LEU A 23 -7.31 0.90 6.85
CA LEU A 23 -8.66 0.37 6.60
C LEU A 23 -8.67 -1.15 6.44
N SER A 24 -7.77 -1.72 5.63
CA SER A 24 -7.71 -3.18 5.44
C SER A 24 -7.43 -3.89 6.77
N PHE A 25 -6.55 -3.34 7.60
CA PHE A 25 -6.20 -3.92 8.89
C PHE A 25 -7.35 -3.86 9.90
N VAL A 26 -8.03 -2.71 10.00
CA VAL A 26 -9.19 -2.52 10.90
C VAL A 26 -10.31 -3.50 10.55
N PHE A 27 -10.70 -3.61 9.28
CA PHE A 27 -11.77 -4.54 8.88
C PHE A 27 -11.37 -6.01 9.06
N SER A 28 -10.08 -6.34 8.90
CA SER A 28 -9.58 -7.71 9.16
C SER A 28 -9.71 -8.08 10.64
N ILE A 29 -9.33 -7.17 11.55
CA ILE A 29 -9.46 -7.39 13.01
C ILE A 29 -10.92 -7.44 13.42
N VAL A 30 -11.75 -6.51 12.94
CA VAL A 30 -13.18 -6.49 13.27
C VAL A 30 -13.84 -7.79 12.82
N GLY A 31 -13.57 -8.26 11.61
CA GLY A 31 -14.08 -9.55 11.13
C GLY A 31 -13.62 -10.72 12.01
N ARG A 32 -12.36 -10.70 12.45
CA ARG A 32 -11.82 -11.73 13.35
C ARG A 32 -12.52 -11.72 14.71
N CYS A 33 -12.72 -10.55 15.31
CA CYS A 33 -13.43 -10.42 16.59
C CYS A 33 -14.88 -10.88 16.48
N LEU A 34 -15.60 -10.48 15.43
CA LEU A 34 -16.98 -10.91 15.20
C LEU A 34 -17.09 -12.43 15.04
N ASN A 35 -16.11 -13.05 14.37
CA ASN A 35 -16.06 -14.51 14.22
C ASN A 35 -15.83 -15.27 15.54
N THR A 36 -15.34 -14.61 16.59
CA THR A 36 -15.08 -15.25 17.90
C THR A 36 -16.22 -15.14 18.91
N ILE A 37 -17.13 -14.17 18.74
CA ILE A 37 -18.12 -13.83 19.78
C ILE A 37 -19.29 -14.81 19.80
N GLU A 38 -19.98 -15.04 18.67
CA GLU A 38 -21.17 -15.90 18.65
C GLU A 38 -21.44 -16.48 17.25
N ASN A 39 -21.87 -17.75 17.20
CA ASN A 39 -22.17 -18.47 15.96
C ASN A 39 -23.64 -18.28 15.54
N SER A 40 -24.13 -17.04 15.57
CA SER A 40 -25.46 -16.71 15.05
C SER A 40 -25.40 -16.47 13.54
N VAL A 41 -26.49 -16.76 12.83
CA VAL A 41 -26.56 -16.54 11.37
C VAL A 41 -26.27 -15.08 11.03
N ILE A 42 -26.78 -14.13 11.82
CA ILE A 42 -26.57 -12.70 11.63
C ILE A 42 -25.08 -12.35 11.76
N PHE A 43 -24.41 -12.79 12.84
CA PHE A 43 -22.98 -12.53 13.04
C PHE A 43 -22.12 -13.17 11.95
N SER A 44 -22.50 -14.35 11.45
CA SER A 44 -21.80 -15.00 10.33
C SER A 44 -21.88 -14.19 9.03
N VAL A 45 -23.03 -13.56 8.75
CA VAL A 45 -23.23 -12.72 7.57
C VAL A 45 -22.42 -11.43 7.70
N VAL A 46 -22.49 -10.75 8.86
CA VAL A 46 -21.74 -9.51 9.11
C VAL A 46 -20.23 -9.77 9.03
N THR A 47 -19.76 -10.90 9.57
CA THR A 47 -18.35 -11.33 9.47
C THR A 47 -17.92 -11.47 8.01
N LYS A 48 -18.70 -12.16 7.17
CA LYS A 48 -18.40 -12.30 5.74
C LYS A 48 -18.35 -10.95 5.01
N ILE A 49 -19.27 -10.04 5.33
CA ILE A 49 -19.28 -8.68 4.77
C ILE A 49 -18.00 -7.94 5.18
N SER A 50 -17.61 -8.01 6.45
CA SER A 50 -16.40 -7.35 6.95
C SER A 50 -15.12 -7.86 6.27
N TYR A 51 -15.00 -9.18 6.05
CA TYR A 51 -13.90 -9.76 5.29
C TYR A 51 -13.94 -9.37 3.81
N GLY A 52 -15.13 -9.29 3.20
CA GLY A 52 -15.29 -8.77 1.84
C GLY A 52 -14.79 -7.33 1.70
N ILE A 53 -15.10 -6.46 2.66
CA ILE A 53 -14.60 -5.09 2.71
C ILE A 53 -13.08 -5.08 2.89
N ALA A 54 -12.53 -5.91 3.79
CA ALA A 54 -11.09 -6.01 4.00
C ALA A 54 -10.35 -6.40 2.69
N ILE A 55 -10.85 -7.40 1.97
CA ILE A 55 -10.28 -7.87 0.69
C ILE A 55 -10.37 -6.77 -0.37
N SER A 56 -11.51 -6.08 -0.47
CA SER A 56 -11.67 -4.94 -1.39
C SER A 56 -10.63 -3.84 -1.11
N MET A 57 -10.38 -3.51 0.16
CA MET A 57 -9.36 -2.53 0.54
C MET A 57 -7.94 -3.02 0.26
N MET A 58 -7.65 -4.31 0.41
CA MET A 58 -6.37 -4.90 0.03
C MET A 58 -6.11 -4.75 -1.47
N ILE A 59 -7.08 -5.10 -2.32
CA ILE A 59 -6.98 -4.95 -3.78
C ILE A 59 -6.82 -3.46 -4.13
N ASN A 60 -7.62 -2.59 -3.52
CA ASN A 60 -7.54 -1.16 -3.77
C ASN A 60 -6.18 -0.57 -3.36
N SER A 61 -5.57 -1.07 -2.30
CA SER A 61 -4.21 -0.65 -1.89
C SER A 61 -3.15 -1.01 -2.95
N LEU A 62 -3.28 -2.17 -3.59
CA LEU A 62 -2.39 -2.61 -4.66
C LEU A 62 -2.55 -1.75 -5.92
N VAL A 63 -3.80 -1.51 -6.34
CA VAL A 63 -4.11 -0.64 -7.49
C VAL A 63 -3.59 0.79 -7.24
N ASN A 64 -3.87 1.36 -6.07
CA ASN A 64 -3.38 2.69 -5.71
C ASN A 64 -1.85 2.75 -5.63
N CYS A 65 -1.19 1.68 -5.21
CA CYS A 65 0.28 1.60 -5.22
C CYS A 65 0.83 1.74 -6.63
N LEU A 66 0.36 0.90 -7.56
CA LEU A 66 0.80 0.93 -8.96
C LEU A 66 0.50 2.28 -9.62
N MET A 67 -0.72 2.79 -9.45
CA MET A 67 -1.12 4.09 -10.01
C MET A 67 -0.25 5.23 -9.49
N ARG A 68 0.08 5.26 -8.19
CA ARG A 68 0.89 6.32 -7.58
C ARG A 68 2.34 6.25 -7.98
N LEU A 69 2.90 5.05 -8.08
CA LEU A 69 4.24 4.86 -8.60
C LEU A 69 4.37 5.41 -10.01
N TRP A 70 3.40 5.07 -10.88
CA TRP A 70 3.34 5.57 -12.24
C TRP A 70 3.18 7.09 -12.29
N ALA A 71 2.22 7.64 -11.56
CA ALA A 71 1.97 9.07 -11.51
C ALA A 71 3.19 9.85 -11.00
N ARG A 72 3.87 9.33 -9.97
CA ARG A 72 5.08 9.95 -9.42
C ARG A 72 6.24 9.87 -10.41
N PHE A 73 6.40 8.76 -11.11
CA PHE A 73 7.42 8.60 -12.14
C PHE A 73 7.23 9.60 -13.27
N ILE A 74 6.02 9.68 -13.86
CA ILE A 74 5.71 10.63 -14.93
C ILE A 74 5.89 12.07 -14.46
N LYS A 75 5.33 12.44 -13.30
CA LYS A 75 5.35 13.83 -12.86
C LYS A 75 6.78 14.33 -12.64
N ASN A 76 7.61 13.48 -12.05
CA ASN A 76 8.96 13.84 -11.63
C ASN A 76 9.97 13.80 -12.78
N LEU A 77 9.77 12.96 -13.82
CA LEU A 77 10.72 12.82 -14.94
C LEU A 77 10.26 13.48 -16.24
N TYR A 78 8.95 13.64 -16.47
CA TYR A 78 8.43 14.05 -17.79
C TYR A 78 7.48 15.24 -17.77
N LYS A 79 7.01 15.70 -16.61
CA LYS A 79 6.13 16.87 -16.49
C LYS A 79 6.85 18.04 -15.82
N ASP A 80 6.11 18.96 -15.23
CA ASP A 80 6.58 20.23 -14.66
C ASP A 80 7.74 20.09 -13.66
N GLU A 81 7.85 18.95 -12.96
CA GLU A 81 8.95 18.69 -12.01
C GLU A 81 10.23 18.17 -12.71
N SER A 82 10.18 17.82 -14.01
CA SER A 82 11.27 17.26 -14.80
C SER A 82 12.49 18.18 -14.90
N TYR A 83 12.26 19.48 -15.11
CA TYR A 83 13.35 20.45 -15.16
C TYR A 83 14.14 20.47 -13.85
N LEU A 84 13.44 20.45 -12.72
CA LEU A 84 14.06 20.43 -11.41
C LEU A 84 14.83 19.13 -11.16
N THR A 85 14.32 17.98 -11.59
CA THR A 85 14.99 16.70 -11.37
C THR A 85 16.23 16.52 -12.23
N HIS A 86 16.20 16.97 -13.48
CA HIS A 86 17.34 16.85 -14.40
C HIS A 86 18.44 17.90 -14.16
N THR A 87 18.14 19.00 -13.47
CA THR A 87 19.13 20.03 -13.10
C THR A 87 19.79 19.78 -11.74
N LEU A 88 19.35 18.77 -10.98
CA LEU A 88 20.04 18.41 -9.74
C LEU A 88 21.50 18.02 -10.03
N PRO A 89 22.46 18.37 -9.16
CA PRO A 89 23.86 17.96 -9.28
C PRO A 89 24.06 16.49 -8.87
N VAL A 90 23.34 15.58 -9.52
CA VAL A 90 23.39 14.13 -9.31
C VAL A 90 23.37 13.41 -10.65
N GLU A 91 24.04 12.28 -10.71
CA GLU A 91 24.04 11.45 -11.92
C GLU A 91 22.64 10.94 -12.26
N LYS A 92 22.31 10.91 -13.56
CA LYS A 92 21.05 10.37 -14.08
C LYS A 92 20.79 8.94 -13.59
N LYS A 93 21.83 8.11 -13.51
CA LYS A 93 21.76 6.73 -12.97
C LYS A 93 21.17 6.71 -11.55
N THR A 94 21.59 7.63 -10.69
CA THR A 94 21.11 7.74 -9.31
C THR A 94 19.63 8.11 -9.25
N ILE A 95 19.15 8.95 -10.18
CA ILE A 95 17.74 9.35 -10.27
C ILE A 95 16.87 8.14 -10.64
N TYR A 96 17.22 7.41 -11.71
CA TYR A 96 16.48 6.21 -12.11
C TYR A 96 16.53 5.12 -11.06
N LEU A 97 17.69 4.88 -10.44
CA LEU A 97 17.85 3.91 -9.36
C LEU A 97 16.96 4.26 -8.16
N SER A 98 16.81 5.54 -7.83
CA SER A 98 15.86 5.99 -6.79
C SER A 98 14.42 5.60 -7.11
N LYS A 99 13.98 5.73 -8.38
CA LYS A 99 12.61 5.38 -8.79
C LYS A 99 12.34 3.89 -8.72
N VAL A 100 13.30 3.08 -9.18
CA VAL A 100 13.21 1.62 -9.13
C VAL A 100 13.17 1.14 -7.68
N LEU A 101 14.08 1.62 -6.82
CA LEU A 101 14.07 1.26 -5.40
C LEU A 101 12.78 1.71 -4.70
N THR A 102 12.29 2.91 -5.00
CA THR A 102 11.00 3.39 -4.46
C THR A 102 9.88 2.42 -4.82
N ALA A 103 9.79 1.99 -6.08
CA ALA A 103 8.79 1.02 -6.53
C ALA A 103 8.90 -0.32 -5.81
N ILE A 104 10.11 -0.88 -5.74
CA ILE A 104 10.37 -2.15 -5.06
C ILE A 104 9.94 -2.07 -3.59
N ILE A 105 10.35 -1.03 -2.87
CA ILE A 105 10.01 -0.86 -1.44
C ILE A 105 8.49 -0.74 -1.26
N THR A 106 7.81 0.07 -2.06
CA THR A 106 6.36 0.27 -1.92
C THR A 106 5.57 -0.97 -2.28
N ILE A 107 5.96 -1.72 -3.31
CA ILE A 107 5.30 -2.97 -3.70
C ILE A 107 5.58 -4.06 -2.66
N PHE A 108 6.80 -4.13 -2.15
CA PHE A 108 7.14 -5.09 -1.11
C PHE A 108 6.32 -4.86 0.16
N THR A 109 6.20 -3.60 0.60
CA THR A 109 5.38 -3.29 1.79
C THR A 109 3.89 -3.51 1.56
N THR A 110 3.33 -3.20 0.37
CA THR A 110 1.91 -3.52 0.09
C THR A 110 1.67 -5.02 0.21
N ILE A 111 2.57 -5.83 -0.37
CA ILE A 111 2.46 -7.30 -0.32
C ILE A 111 2.51 -7.79 1.13
N ILE A 112 3.46 -7.30 1.94
CA ILE A 112 3.54 -7.67 3.36
C ILE A 112 2.25 -7.34 4.10
N VAL A 113 1.68 -6.15 3.89
CA VAL A 113 0.43 -5.74 4.54
C VAL A 113 -0.73 -6.63 4.11
N ILE A 114 -0.83 -6.96 2.82
CA ILE A 114 -1.86 -7.86 2.29
C ILE A 114 -1.72 -9.25 2.92
N LEU A 115 -0.50 -9.81 2.94
CA LEU A 115 -0.24 -11.11 3.56
C LEU A 115 -0.58 -11.13 5.05
N ALA A 116 -0.23 -10.07 5.79
CA ALA A 116 -0.57 -9.93 7.20
C ALA A 116 -2.09 -9.86 7.42
N CYS A 117 -2.81 -9.09 6.60
CA CYS A 117 -4.27 -9.00 6.70
C CYS A 117 -4.96 -10.32 6.32
N LEU A 118 -4.49 -11.00 5.26
CA LEU A 118 -4.98 -12.32 4.88
C LEU A 118 -4.75 -13.35 5.98
N PHE A 119 -3.58 -13.31 6.62
CA PHE A 119 -3.29 -14.13 7.78
C PHE A 119 -4.28 -13.84 8.90
N ILE A 120 -4.55 -12.58 9.25
CA ILE A 120 -5.55 -12.25 10.30
C ILE A 120 -6.95 -12.77 9.96
N CYS A 121 -7.38 -12.64 8.70
CA CYS A 121 -8.73 -13.08 8.28
C CYS A 121 -8.90 -14.61 8.25
N TYR A 122 -7.90 -15.33 7.73
CA TYR A 122 -8.04 -16.77 7.39
C TYR A 122 -7.21 -17.71 8.25
N TYR A 123 -6.22 -17.21 8.99
CA TYR A 123 -5.49 -18.02 9.94
C TYR A 123 -6.37 -18.26 11.16
N SER A 124 -7.09 -19.38 11.13
CA SER A 124 -7.74 -19.94 12.30
C SER A 124 -7.06 -21.27 12.61
N ARG A 125 -6.44 -21.34 13.79
CA ARG A 125 -6.09 -22.62 14.40
C ARG A 125 -7.40 -23.40 14.56
N LYS A 126 -7.50 -24.55 13.90
CA LYS A 126 -8.49 -25.57 14.23
C LYS A 126 -8.26 -26.03 15.66
#